data_AF-A0A1Q7WP52-F1
#
_entry.id   AF-A0A1Q7WP52-F1
#
_cell.length_a   1.000
_cell.length_b   1.000
_cell.length_c   1.000
_cell.angle_alpha   90.00
_cell.angle_beta   90.00
_cell.angle_gamma   90.00
#
_symmetry.space_group_name_H-M   'P 1'
#
loop_
_entity.id
_entity.type
_entity.pdbx_description
1 polymer ?
#
loop_
_entity_poly.entity_id
_entity_poly.type
_entity_poly.pdbx_seq_one_letter_code
_entity_poly.pdbx_strand_id
1 'polypeptide(L)'
;MQSGERAHLTKLYEEEFRYLSLPTTKKGTAKVEPGRGVKIHYLYYFSKAFDARKVHGTQVPVRYDPFNIGLAYAYVEGRWVKCLSEYHVQLRGHTERELQCASAEIRKRYQNHRGEAAITARRLAELLAKASDYETVLRQRQHDLEARDVFTLMHGYQQAMTLEELPPAVLPEVATGGENQQEDVVHAHALVLDPDEEEELDDYEEYR
;
A
#
# COMPACT_ATOMS: atom_id res chain seq x y z
N MET A 1 0.01 -15.09 -47.49
CA MET A 1 -0.53 -14.70 -46.18
C MET A 1 0.17 -13.42 -45.77
N GLN A 2 -0.51 -12.27 -45.83
CA GLN A 2 0.06 -10.98 -45.39
C GLN A 2 -0.21 -10.83 -43.89
N SER A 3 0.82 -11.00 -43.08
CA SER A 3 0.76 -10.68 -41.65
C SER A 3 0.74 -9.16 -41.49
N GLY A 4 -0.30 -8.63 -40.85
CA GLY A 4 -0.41 -7.20 -40.56
C GLY A 4 0.60 -6.79 -39.49
N GLU A 5 1.61 -6.01 -39.89
CA GLU A 5 2.49 -5.32 -38.96
C GLU A 5 1.66 -4.34 -38.13
N ARG A 6 1.54 -4.60 -36.83
CA ARG A 6 1.01 -3.63 -35.88
C ARG A 6 2.16 -2.74 -35.42
N ALA A 7 2.17 -1.50 -35.89
CA ALA A 7 3.01 -0.47 -35.30
C ALA A 7 2.58 -0.27 -33.84
N HIS A 8 3.33 -0.83 -32.90
CA HIS A 8 3.13 -0.59 -31.48
C HIS A 8 3.60 0.82 -31.17
N LEU A 9 2.64 1.72 -30.93
CA LEU A 9 2.93 3.09 -30.55
C LEU A 9 3.36 3.09 -29.07
N THR A 10 4.66 3.25 -28.82
CA THR A 10 5.17 3.54 -27.47
C THR A 10 4.75 4.96 -27.11
N LYS A 11 3.52 5.12 -26.59
CA LYS A 11 3.11 6.39 -26.01
C LYS A 11 3.91 6.57 -24.73
N LEU A 12 4.72 7.62 -24.69
CA LEU A 12 5.33 8.11 -23.47
C LEU A 12 4.20 8.29 -22.44
N TYR A 13 4.43 7.83 -21.21
CA TYR A 13 3.49 7.97 -20.10
C TYR A 13 3.30 9.46 -19.77
N GLU A 14 2.41 10.10 -20.50
CA GLU A 14 2.03 11.49 -20.26
C GLU A 14 1.28 11.56 -18.94
N GLU A 15 1.58 12.57 -18.12
CA GLU A 15 0.99 12.69 -16.78
C GLU A 15 -0.54 12.72 -16.81
N GLU A 16 -1.13 13.23 -17.89
CA GLU A 16 -2.57 13.23 -18.10
C GLU A 16 -3.16 11.82 -18.15
N PHE A 17 -2.49 10.88 -18.83
CA PHE A 17 -2.91 9.48 -18.87
C PHE A 17 -2.87 8.84 -17.48
N ARG A 18 -1.83 9.16 -16.69
CA ARG A 18 -1.73 8.73 -15.28
C ARG A 18 -2.97 9.16 -14.51
N TYR A 19 -3.34 10.45 -14.54
CA TYR A 19 -4.52 10.94 -13.82
C TYR A 19 -5.83 10.33 -14.32
N LEU A 20 -5.96 10.10 -15.63
CA LEU A 20 -7.17 9.49 -16.21
C LEU A 20 -7.35 8.02 -15.82
N SER A 21 -6.26 7.31 -15.55
CA SER A 21 -6.27 5.93 -15.07
C SER A 21 -6.63 5.79 -13.60
N LEU A 22 -6.51 6.87 -12.81
CA LEU A 22 -6.86 6.85 -11.38
C LEU A 22 -8.37 6.70 -11.18
N PRO A 23 -8.81 6.08 -10.07
CA PRO A 23 -10.22 6.01 -9.72
C PRO A 23 -10.82 7.38 -9.45
N THR A 24 -12.15 7.46 -9.56
CA THR A 24 -12.94 8.66 -9.27
C THR A 24 -14.09 8.34 -8.32
N THR A 25 -14.77 9.37 -7.83
CA THR A 25 -15.97 9.20 -7.00
C THR A 25 -17.15 8.73 -7.84
N LYS A 26 -18.24 8.26 -7.21
CA LYS A 26 -19.47 7.86 -7.91
C LYS A 26 -20.03 8.92 -8.87
N LYS A 27 -19.79 10.21 -8.58
CA LYS A 27 -20.23 11.33 -9.41
C LYS A 27 -19.20 11.77 -10.45
N GLY A 28 -17.96 11.28 -10.38
CA GLY A 28 -16.85 11.76 -11.21
C GLY A 28 -16.31 13.14 -10.81
N THR A 29 -17.04 13.88 -9.99
CA THR A 29 -16.82 15.30 -9.67
C THR A 29 -17.02 15.58 -8.19
N ALA A 30 -16.40 16.65 -7.69
CA ALA A 30 -16.59 17.17 -6.34
C ALA A 30 -16.73 18.69 -6.34
N LYS A 31 -17.48 19.21 -5.37
CA LYS A 31 -17.71 20.65 -5.22
C LYS A 31 -16.54 21.26 -4.49
N VAL A 32 -16.02 22.36 -4.99
CA VAL A 32 -14.99 23.15 -4.31
C VAL A 32 -15.64 23.99 -3.21
N GLU A 33 -15.35 23.65 -1.96
CA GLU A 33 -15.73 24.42 -0.77
C GLU A 33 -14.64 25.47 -0.48
N PRO A 34 -14.98 26.78 -0.44
CA PRO A 34 -14.02 27.83 -0.12
C PRO A 34 -13.30 27.58 1.21
N GLY A 35 -11.97 27.69 1.22
CA GLY A 35 -11.14 27.50 2.41
C GLY A 35 -10.94 26.04 2.86
N ARG A 36 -11.57 25.06 2.23
CA ARG A 36 -11.37 23.62 2.52
C ARG A 36 -10.92 22.81 1.31
N GLY A 37 -11.33 23.22 0.11
CA GLY A 37 -11.05 22.51 -1.14
C GLY A 37 -12.17 21.52 -1.48
N VAL A 38 -11.82 20.31 -1.91
CA VAL A 38 -12.80 19.31 -2.38
C VAL A 38 -12.93 18.15 -1.40
N LYS A 39 -14.16 17.63 -1.26
CA LYS A 39 -14.42 16.46 -0.41
C LYS A 39 -14.48 15.18 -1.22
N ILE A 40 -13.62 14.21 -0.86
CA ILE A 40 -13.62 12.85 -1.43
C ILE A 40 -13.69 11.87 -0.25
N HIS A 41 -14.64 10.94 -0.30
CA HIS A 41 -14.98 10.08 0.84
C HIS A 41 -15.30 10.90 2.11
N TYR A 42 -14.47 10.76 3.15
CA TYR A 42 -14.60 11.48 4.42
C TYR A 42 -13.55 12.59 4.58
N LEU A 43 -12.68 12.77 3.60
CA LEU A 43 -11.50 13.63 3.66
C LEU A 43 -11.69 14.86 2.77
N TYR A 44 -11.21 15.99 3.25
CA TYR A 44 -11.06 17.20 2.44
C TYR A 44 -9.64 17.25 1.89
N TYR A 45 -9.53 17.73 0.65
CA TYR A 45 -8.28 17.91 -0.07
C TYR A 45 -8.16 19.34 -0.55
N PHE A 46 -7.02 19.97 -0.27
CA PHE A 46 -6.76 21.35 -0.61
C PHE A 46 -5.63 21.48 -1.63
N SER A 47 -5.72 22.53 -2.45
CA SER A 47 -4.69 22.97 -3.38
C SER A 47 -4.83 24.48 -3.56
N LYS A 48 -3.71 25.20 -3.71
CA LYS A 48 -3.69 26.66 -3.97
C LYS A 48 -4.49 27.05 -5.22
N ALA A 49 -4.66 26.13 -6.17
CA ALA A 49 -5.48 26.35 -7.36
C ALA A 49 -6.98 26.58 -7.04
N PHE A 50 -7.44 26.20 -5.84
CA PHE A 50 -8.81 26.44 -5.42
C PHE A 50 -9.08 27.87 -4.94
N ASP A 51 -8.05 28.67 -4.65
CA ASP A 51 -8.21 30.05 -4.16
C ASP A 51 -8.78 31.02 -5.23
N ALA A 52 -8.75 30.60 -6.49
CA ALA A 52 -9.33 31.37 -7.58
C ALA A 52 -10.85 31.52 -7.37
N ARG A 53 -11.32 32.78 -7.30
CA ARG A 53 -12.75 33.11 -7.11
C ARG A 53 -13.68 32.41 -8.12
N LYS A 54 -13.20 32.15 -9.34
CA LYS A 54 -13.96 31.46 -10.40
C LYS A 54 -14.19 29.97 -10.12
N VAL A 55 -13.36 29.37 -9.27
CA VAL A 55 -13.37 27.94 -8.95
C VAL A 55 -14.26 27.65 -7.74
N HIS A 56 -14.43 28.62 -6.84
CA HIS A 56 -15.27 28.51 -5.66
C HIS A 56 -16.70 28.06 -5.99
N GLY A 57 -17.16 26.99 -5.33
CA GLY A 57 -18.52 26.46 -5.49
C GLY A 57 -18.78 25.70 -6.78
N THR A 58 -17.79 25.58 -7.68
CA THR A 58 -17.91 24.82 -8.93
C THR A 58 -17.71 23.33 -8.69
N GLN A 59 -18.25 22.52 -9.60
CA GLN A 59 -18.03 21.07 -9.63
C GLN A 59 -16.82 20.79 -10.52
N VAL A 60 -15.76 20.23 -9.94
CA VAL A 60 -14.53 19.90 -10.67
C VAL A 60 -14.39 18.38 -10.77
N PRO A 61 -13.90 17.84 -11.92
CA PRO A 61 -13.52 16.44 -12.00
C PRO A 61 -12.45 16.12 -10.96
N VAL A 62 -12.62 15.00 -10.27
CA VAL A 62 -11.68 14.56 -9.23
C VAL A 62 -11.22 13.13 -9.45
N ARG A 63 -9.99 12.88 -9.07
CA ARG A 63 -9.33 11.57 -9.08
C ARG A 63 -8.58 11.42 -7.78
N TYR A 64 -8.40 10.20 -7.29
CA TYR A 64 -7.62 9.95 -6.07
C TYR A 64 -6.71 8.75 -6.26
N ASP A 65 -5.67 8.65 -5.45
CA ASP A 65 -4.77 7.49 -5.47
C ASP A 65 -5.31 6.42 -4.49
N PRO A 66 -5.67 5.22 -4.97
CA PRO A 66 -6.19 4.15 -4.11
C PRO A 66 -5.11 3.56 -3.20
N PHE A 67 -3.82 3.79 -3.47
CA PHE A 67 -2.70 3.36 -2.64
C PHE A 67 -2.14 4.49 -1.77
N ASN A 68 -2.65 5.72 -1.93
CA ASN A 68 -2.27 6.86 -1.11
C ASN A 68 -3.45 7.81 -0.92
N ILE A 69 -4.28 7.54 0.09
CA ILE A 69 -5.46 8.36 0.42
C ILE A 69 -5.08 9.76 0.90
N GLY A 70 -3.82 10.03 1.23
CA GLY A 70 -3.32 11.37 1.52
C GLY A 70 -3.26 12.29 0.29
N LEU A 71 -3.41 11.74 -0.92
CA LEU A 71 -3.29 12.45 -2.19
C LEU A 71 -4.56 12.33 -3.05
N ALA A 72 -4.93 13.44 -3.67
CA ALA A 72 -5.94 13.49 -4.71
C ALA A 72 -5.53 14.46 -5.83
N TYR A 73 -6.27 14.43 -6.93
CA TYR A 73 -6.08 15.28 -8.08
C TYR A 73 -7.42 15.87 -8.51
N ALA A 74 -7.43 17.16 -8.81
CA ALA A 74 -8.60 17.85 -9.34
C ALA A 74 -8.27 18.48 -10.69
N TYR A 75 -9.24 18.53 -11.60
CA TYR A 75 -9.08 19.22 -12.88
C TYR A 75 -9.63 20.64 -12.77
N VAL A 76 -8.73 21.63 -12.77
CA VAL A 76 -9.04 23.04 -12.54
C VAL A 76 -8.39 23.87 -13.64
N GLU A 77 -9.15 24.77 -14.26
CA GLU A 77 -8.65 25.71 -15.29
C GLU A 77 -7.85 25.04 -16.43
N GLY A 78 -8.29 23.85 -16.87
CA GLY A 78 -7.69 23.15 -18.00
C GLY A 78 -6.50 22.26 -17.66
N ARG A 79 -6.17 22.08 -16.38
CA ARG A 79 -5.04 21.24 -15.93
C ARG A 79 -5.38 20.41 -14.70
N TRP A 80 -4.70 19.27 -14.55
CA TRP A 80 -4.73 18.48 -13.32
C TRP A 80 -3.84 19.14 -12.26
N VAL A 81 -4.37 19.28 -11.05
CA VAL A 81 -3.68 19.83 -9.89
C VAL A 81 -3.62 18.80 -8.78
N LYS A 82 -2.46 18.65 -8.15
CA LYS A 82 -2.27 17.84 -6.95
C LYS A 82 -2.98 18.52 -5.78
N CYS A 83 -3.69 17.73 -4.98
CA CYS A 83 -4.39 18.15 -3.78
C CYS A 83 -3.95 17.27 -2.60
N LEU A 84 -3.67 17.91 -1.48
CA LEU A 84 -3.25 17.22 -0.25
C LEU A 84 -4.43 17.12 0.71
N SER A 85 -4.56 15.99 1.39
CA SER A 85 -5.54 15.82 2.46
C SER A 85 -5.23 16.73 3.66
N GLU A 86 -6.26 17.14 4.41
CA GLU A 86 -6.10 17.81 5.72
C GLU A 86 -5.14 17.08 6.67
N TYR A 87 -5.10 15.74 6.62
CA TYR A 87 -4.23 14.89 7.46
C TYR A 87 -3.17 14.18 6.60
N HIS A 88 -2.60 14.87 5.60
CA HIS A 88 -1.69 14.27 4.61
C HIS A 88 -0.55 13.46 5.26
N VAL A 89 0.09 14.00 6.30
CA VAL A 89 1.24 13.36 6.96
C VAL A 89 0.84 12.01 7.56
N GLN A 90 -0.31 11.92 8.23
CA GLN A 90 -0.80 10.69 8.84
C GLN A 90 -1.44 9.73 7.84
N LEU A 91 -1.84 10.22 6.67
CA LEU A 91 -2.58 9.46 5.66
C LEU A 91 -1.71 9.06 4.45
N ARG A 92 -0.45 9.51 4.39
CA ARG A 92 0.48 9.19 3.32
C ARG A 92 0.76 7.68 3.33
N GLY A 93 0.61 7.04 2.17
CA GLY A 93 0.89 5.60 2.00
C GLY A 93 -0.23 4.67 2.48
N HIS A 94 -1.29 5.20 3.09
CA HIS A 94 -2.48 4.41 3.40
C HIS A 94 -3.35 4.21 2.16
N THR A 95 -3.95 3.03 2.07
CA THR A 95 -4.78 2.63 0.93
C THR A 95 -6.27 2.94 1.15
N GLU A 96 -7.03 2.98 0.06
CA GLU A 96 -8.48 3.14 0.11
C GLU A 96 -9.15 2.03 0.90
N ARG A 97 -8.63 0.80 0.81
CA ARG A 97 -9.17 -0.35 1.55
C ARG A 97 -9.01 -0.16 3.06
N GLU A 98 -7.88 0.38 3.50
CA GLU A 98 -7.66 0.71 4.92
C GLU A 98 -8.65 1.79 5.39
N LEU A 99 -8.87 2.82 4.58
CA LEU A 99 -9.89 3.85 4.86
C LEU A 99 -11.30 3.23 5.01
N GLN A 100 -11.66 2.29 4.13
CA GLN A 100 -12.94 1.59 4.20
C GLN A 100 -13.05 0.74 5.47
N CYS A 101 -12.02 -0.03 5.80
CA CYS A 101 -11.93 -0.82 7.04
C CYS A 101 -12.04 0.06 8.29
N ALA A 102 -11.26 1.15 8.36
CA ALA A 102 -11.30 2.13 9.43
C ALA A 102 -12.71 2.73 9.59
N SER A 103 -13.36 3.09 8.49
CA SER A 103 -14.73 3.63 8.52
C SER A 103 -15.76 2.62 9.03
N ALA A 104 -15.60 1.33 8.68
CA ALA A 104 -16.46 0.25 9.13
C ALA A 104 -16.28 -0.03 10.63
N GLU A 105 -15.04 -0.04 11.11
CA GLU A 105 -14.70 -0.20 12.53
C GLU A 105 -15.29 0.93 13.38
N ILE A 106 -15.13 2.18 12.95
CA ILE A 106 -15.76 3.35 13.59
C ILE A 106 -17.28 3.19 13.65
N ARG A 107 -17.92 2.79 12.54
CA ARG A 107 -19.37 2.57 12.48
C ARG A 107 -19.84 1.48 13.46
N LYS A 108 -19.10 0.37 13.54
CA LYS A 108 -19.40 -0.75 14.45
C LYS A 108 -19.32 -0.33 15.92
N ARG A 109 -18.31 0.46 16.30
CA ARG A 109 -18.19 1.00 17.67
C ARG A 109 -19.43 1.82 18.05
N TYR A 110 -19.95 2.62 17.14
CA TYR A 110 -21.15 3.43 17.42
C TYR A 110 -22.44 2.62 17.52
N GLN A 111 -22.61 1.60 16.68
CA GLN A 111 -23.75 0.68 16.80
C GLN A 111 -23.81 0.05 18.20
N ASN A 112 -22.65 -0.28 18.78
CA ASN A 112 -22.58 -0.89 20.11
C ASN A 112 -22.80 0.12 21.26
N HIS A 113 -22.49 1.41 21.07
CA HIS A 113 -22.49 2.42 22.12
C HIS A 113 -23.71 3.37 22.15
N ARG A 114 -24.80 3.08 21.41
CA ARG A 114 -26.05 3.89 21.34
C ARG A 114 -25.84 5.40 21.11
N GLY A 115 -24.71 5.80 20.51
CA GLY A 115 -24.38 7.18 20.23
C GLY A 115 -24.21 7.40 18.72
N GLU A 116 -24.96 8.35 18.16
CA GLU A 116 -24.77 8.79 16.78
C GLU A 116 -23.57 9.74 16.73
N ALA A 117 -22.37 9.22 16.48
CA ALA A 117 -21.25 10.09 16.18
C ALA A 117 -20.82 9.93 14.72
N ALA A 118 -20.66 11.06 14.04
CA ALA A 118 -20.28 11.09 12.63
C ALA A 118 -18.88 10.51 12.40
N ILE A 119 -18.69 9.83 11.27
CA ILE A 119 -17.36 9.46 10.76
C ILE A 119 -16.68 10.74 10.27
N THR A 120 -15.59 11.14 10.91
CA THR A 120 -14.83 12.36 10.60
C THR A 120 -13.43 12.02 10.12
N ALA A 121 -12.85 12.87 9.28
CA ALA A 121 -11.47 12.75 8.79
C ALA A 121 -10.48 12.53 9.93
N ARG A 122 -10.59 13.35 10.98
CA ARG A 122 -9.78 13.26 12.20
C ARG A 122 -9.78 11.87 12.82
N ARG A 123 -10.96 11.29 13.06
CA ARG A 123 -11.07 9.97 13.71
C ARG A 123 -10.50 8.86 12.85
N LEU A 124 -10.60 8.99 11.53
CA LEU A 124 -10.00 8.05 10.59
C LEU A 124 -8.47 8.14 10.65
N ALA A 125 -7.92 9.35 10.60
CA ALA A 125 -6.47 9.57 10.72
C ALA A 125 -5.92 9.07 12.07
N GLU A 126 -6.60 9.37 13.18
CA GLU A 126 -6.23 8.87 14.52
C GLU A 126 -6.25 7.33 14.60
N LEU A 127 -7.26 6.69 14.01
CA LEU A 127 -7.37 5.23 14.03
C LEU A 127 -6.30 4.56 13.16
N LEU A 128 -6.01 5.13 11.99
CA LEU A 128 -4.97 4.63 11.09
C LEU A 128 -3.58 4.82 11.70
N ALA A 129 -3.27 6.00 12.22
CA ALA A 129 -2.01 6.26 12.92
C ALA A 129 -1.80 5.29 14.10
N LYS A 130 -2.84 5.10 14.92
CA LYS A 130 -2.81 4.13 16.01
C LYS A 130 -2.62 2.70 15.52
N ALA A 131 -3.19 2.31 14.38
CA ALA A 131 -2.98 0.97 13.82
C ALA A 131 -1.53 0.79 13.39
N SER A 132 -0.93 1.81 12.77
CA SER A 132 0.47 1.80 12.35
C SER A 132 1.44 1.69 13.51
N ASP A 133 1.15 2.31 14.67
CA ASP A 133 1.97 2.16 15.88
C ASP A 133 2.14 0.70 16.33
N TYR A 134 1.16 -0.17 16.06
CA TYR A 134 1.19 -1.59 16.45
C TYR A 134 1.73 -2.53 15.37
N GLU A 135 2.08 -2.03 14.17
CA GLU A 135 2.43 -2.88 13.03
C GLU A 135 3.66 -3.75 13.29
N THR A 136 4.70 -3.23 13.94
CA THR A 136 5.96 -3.97 14.20
C THR A 136 5.72 -5.19 15.07
N VAL A 137 4.96 -5.02 16.15
CA VAL A 137 4.60 -6.10 17.09
C VAL A 137 3.70 -7.13 16.42
N LEU A 138 2.72 -6.68 15.62
CA LEU A 138 1.82 -7.59 14.90
C LEU A 138 2.55 -8.38 13.80
N ARG A 139 3.49 -7.75 13.08
CA ARG A 139 4.34 -8.43 12.10
C ARG A 139 5.23 -9.49 12.78
N GLN A 140 5.87 -9.15 13.90
CA GLN A 140 6.67 -10.13 14.63
C GLN A 140 5.82 -11.33 15.07
N ARG A 141 4.63 -11.06 15.63
CA ARG A 141 3.70 -12.12 16.03
C ARG A 141 3.29 -13.01 14.84
N GLN A 142 3.10 -12.44 13.66
CA GLN A 142 2.79 -13.21 12.45
C GLN A 142 3.95 -14.12 12.06
N HIS A 143 5.19 -13.62 12.07
CA HIS A 143 6.38 -14.43 11.85
C HIS A 143 6.53 -15.56 12.87
N ASP A 144 6.28 -15.28 14.15
CA ASP A 144 6.34 -16.31 15.20
C ASP A 144 5.30 -17.42 14.99
N LEU A 145 4.10 -17.08 14.49
CA LEU A 145 3.06 -18.06 14.17
C LEU A 145 3.46 -18.93 12.97
N GLU A 146 3.95 -18.32 11.90
CA GLU A 146 4.44 -19.02 10.71
C GLU A 146 5.62 -19.95 11.04
N ALA A 147 6.57 -19.47 11.84
CA ALA A 147 7.69 -20.27 12.31
C ALA A 147 7.22 -21.47 13.15
N ARG A 148 6.22 -21.27 14.03
CA ARG A 148 5.67 -22.35 14.85
C ARG A 148 5.01 -23.43 14.00
N ASP A 149 4.31 -23.05 12.93
CA ASP A 149 3.71 -24.01 12.00
C ASP A 149 4.77 -24.83 11.26
N VAL A 150 5.90 -24.22 10.88
CA VAL A 150 7.06 -24.95 10.32
C VAL A 150 7.69 -25.89 11.35
N PHE A 151 7.92 -25.42 12.59
CA PHE A 151 8.50 -26.26 13.63
C PHE A 151 7.63 -27.47 13.96
N THR A 152 6.30 -27.33 13.99
CA THR A 152 5.40 -28.46 14.22
C THR A 152 5.44 -29.47 13.07
N LEU A 153 5.52 -29.01 11.81
CA LEU A 153 5.71 -29.90 10.66
C LEU A 153 7.07 -30.62 10.70
N MET A 154 8.15 -29.93 11.04
CA MET A 154 9.49 -30.53 11.18
C MET A 154 9.56 -31.57 12.30
N HIS A 155 8.97 -31.27 13.47
CA HIS A 155 8.89 -32.24 14.56
C HIS A 155 8.04 -33.46 14.18
N GLY A 156 6.93 -33.26 13.46
CA GLY A 156 6.13 -34.34 12.89
C GLY A 156 6.90 -35.18 11.86
N TYR A 157 7.71 -34.54 11.03
CA TYR A 157 8.59 -35.20 10.05
C TYR A 157 9.72 -35.99 10.74
N GLN A 158 10.32 -35.44 11.79
CA GLN A 158 11.29 -36.18 12.63
C GLN A 158 10.66 -37.39 13.32
N GLN A 159 9.42 -37.27 13.81
CA GLN A 159 8.69 -38.42 14.38
C GLN A 159 8.33 -39.49 13.33
N ALA A 160 7.97 -39.09 12.11
CA ALA A 160 7.72 -40.02 11.01
C ALA A 160 9.01 -40.73 10.54
N MET A 161 10.14 -39.99 10.43
CA MET A 161 11.46 -40.58 10.15
C MET A 161 11.94 -41.54 11.23
N THR A 162 11.53 -41.36 12.49
CA THR A 162 11.84 -42.34 13.55
C THR A 162 11.00 -43.61 13.51
N LEU A 163 9.90 -43.64 12.74
CA LEU A 163 9.01 -44.81 12.63
C LEU A 163 9.29 -45.68 11.39
N GLU A 164 9.99 -45.17 10.38
CA GLU A 164 10.62 -45.99 9.35
C GLU A 164 12.07 -46.30 9.77
N GLU A 165 12.25 -47.48 10.37
CA GLU A 165 13.57 -48.02 10.72
C GLU A 165 14.52 -47.89 9.53
N LEU A 166 15.58 -47.10 9.71
CA LEU A 166 16.75 -47.11 8.83
C LEU A 166 17.19 -48.57 8.65
N PRO A 167 17.31 -49.10 7.42
CA PRO A 167 17.87 -50.42 7.22
C PRO A 167 19.29 -50.45 7.82
N PRO A 168 19.69 -51.57 8.44
CA PRO A 168 20.91 -51.65 9.22
C PRO A 168 22.10 -51.21 8.38
N ALA A 169 22.91 -50.31 8.94
CA ALA A 169 24.14 -49.83 8.34
C ALA A 169 25.04 -51.00 7.95
N VAL A 170 25.07 -51.32 6.66
CA VAL A 170 26.13 -52.14 6.08
C VAL A 170 27.36 -51.24 6.03
N LEU A 171 28.33 -51.54 6.89
CA LEU A 171 29.65 -50.93 6.89
C LEU A 171 30.24 -51.03 5.47
N PRO A 172 30.80 -49.96 4.89
CA PRO A 172 31.40 -50.05 3.57
C PRO A 172 32.70 -50.85 3.65
N GLU A 173 32.80 -51.93 2.87
CA GLU A 173 34.10 -52.50 2.52
C GLU A 173 34.91 -51.44 1.79
N VAL A 174 36.11 -51.21 2.31
CA VAL A 174 37.12 -50.33 1.73
C VAL A 174 37.55 -50.91 0.39
N ALA A 175 37.05 -50.34 -0.71
CA ALA A 175 37.57 -50.55 -2.04
C ALA A 175 38.11 -49.22 -2.59
N THR A 176 39.42 -49.19 -2.71
CA THR A 176 40.27 -48.18 -3.33
C THR A 176 39.88 -47.86 -4.78
N GLY A 177 39.83 -46.58 -5.14
CA GLY A 177 40.18 -46.12 -6.49
C GLY A 177 39.24 -45.10 -7.17
N GLY A 178 39.78 -43.94 -7.52
CA GLY A 178 39.45 -43.25 -8.79
C GLY A 178 38.54 -42.01 -8.74
N GLU A 179 39.18 -40.84 -8.61
CA GLU A 179 38.92 -39.55 -9.29
C GLU A 179 37.61 -39.36 -10.10
N ASN A 180 36.77 -38.36 -9.76
CA ASN A 180 36.66 -37.11 -10.52
C ASN A 180 35.61 -36.12 -9.97
N GLN A 181 35.89 -34.84 -10.26
CA GLN A 181 35.29 -33.59 -9.80
C GLN A 181 33.98 -33.26 -10.54
N GLN A 182 33.04 -32.57 -9.87
CA GLN A 182 32.56 -31.21 -10.20
C GLN A 182 31.42 -30.82 -9.23
N GLU A 183 31.63 -29.77 -8.44
CA GLU A 183 30.62 -29.11 -7.59
C GLU A 183 29.89 -28.02 -8.38
N ASP A 184 28.57 -27.88 -8.20
CA ASP A 184 27.81 -26.72 -8.69
C ASP A 184 27.09 -26.04 -7.52
N VAL A 185 27.50 -24.80 -7.24
CA VAL A 185 27.04 -23.94 -6.15
C VAL A 185 26.07 -22.92 -6.74
N VAL A 186 24.80 -22.93 -6.32
CA VAL A 186 23.83 -21.88 -6.68
C VAL A 186 23.84 -20.75 -5.65
N HIS A 187 24.32 -19.59 -6.09
CA HIS A 187 24.40 -18.33 -5.36
C HIS A 187 23.01 -17.67 -5.25
N ALA A 188 22.58 -17.34 -4.03
CA ALA A 188 21.40 -16.50 -3.80
C ALA A 188 21.71 -15.02 -4.10
N HIS A 189 20.95 -14.40 -5.00
CA HIS A 189 21.00 -12.96 -5.25
C HIS A 189 20.23 -12.21 -4.15
N ALA A 190 20.95 -11.40 -3.37
CA ALA A 190 20.38 -10.42 -2.45
C ALA A 190 19.95 -9.16 -3.23
N LEU A 191 18.73 -8.68 -2.97
CA LEU A 191 18.26 -7.36 -3.41
C LEU A 191 18.96 -6.30 -2.57
N VAL A 192 19.86 -5.54 -3.19
CA VAL A 192 20.46 -4.33 -2.64
C VAL A 192 19.45 -3.20 -2.81
N LEU A 193 19.06 -2.57 -1.71
CA LEU A 193 18.33 -1.29 -1.70
C LEU A 193 19.37 -0.18 -1.83
N ASP A 194 19.19 0.69 -2.81
CA ASP A 194 20.04 1.86 -3.04
C ASP A 194 19.89 2.87 -1.87
N PRO A 195 20.98 3.29 -1.22
CA PRO A 195 20.94 4.11 0.00
C PRO A 195 20.82 5.63 -0.21
N ASP A 196 20.61 6.12 -1.44
CA ASP A 196 20.76 7.55 -1.76
C ASP A 196 19.47 8.29 -2.16
N GLU A 197 18.27 7.75 -1.89
CA GLU A 197 17.03 8.55 -2.01
C GLU A 197 16.80 9.42 -0.75
N GLU A 198 17.54 10.51 -0.65
CA GLU A 198 17.19 11.64 0.22
C GLU A 198 15.99 12.38 -0.39
N GLU A 199 14.75 12.03 0.01
CA GLU A 199 13.59 12.90 -0.23
C GLU A 199 13.71 14.16 0.64
N GLU A 200 13.93 15.31 -0.01
CA GLU A 200 13.81 16.66 0.57
C GLU A 200 12.48 16.80 1.32
N LEU A 201 12.56 16.77 2.65
CA LEU A 201 11.50 17.16 3.57
C LEU A 201 11.36 18.68 3.52
N ASP A 202 10.44 19.19 2.70
CA ASP A 202 9.99 20.58 2.83
C ASP A 202 9.33 20.75 4.21
N ASP A 203 9.94 21.61 5.03
CA ASP A 203 9.50 22.00 6.37
C ASP A 203 8.06 22.52 6.35
N TYR A 204 7.11 21.67 6.74
CA TYR A 204 5.75 22.07 7.04
C TYR A 204 5.73 22.72 8.43
N GLU A 205 5.95 24.03 8.46
CA GLU A 205 5.65 24.83 9.64
C GLU A 205 4.17 24.68 10.04
N GLU A 206 4.03 24.37 11.31
CA GLU A 206 2.84 24.19 12.13
C GLU A 206 1.86 25.36 12.00
N TYR A 207 0.71 25.14 11.35
CA TYR A 207 -0.44 26.04 11.49
C TYR A 207 -1.51 25.40 12.37
N ARG A 208 -1.52 25.92 13.59
CA ARG A 208 -2.49 25.72 14.67
C ARG A 208 -3.84 26.38 14.37
#